data_AF-A0A935I1W7-F1
#
_entry.id   AF-A0A935I1W7-F1
#
_cell.length_a   1.000
_cell.length_b   1.000
_cell.length_c   1.000
_cell.angle_alpha   90.00
_cell.angle_beta   90.00
_cell.angle_gamma   90.00
#
_symmetry.space_group_name_H-M   'P 1'
#
loop_
_entity.id
_entity.type
_entity.pdbx_description
1 polymer ?
#
loop_
_entity_poly.entity_id
_entity_poly.type
_entity_poly.pdbx_seq_one_letter_code
_entity_poly.pdbx_strand_id
1 'polypeptide(L)'
;MIKSTAIEIIKTFSKEDFKSFADLAESPYFNKNTNLVKLVKYLKKVSPDFNDESMRKEFVWNAIFPGRKFSYGVMKNLIYELNKLAEKYLVLEDKRK
;
A
#
# COMPACT_ATOMS: atom_id res chain seq x y z
N MET A 1 -10.32 1.32 -11.10
CA MET A 1 -9.02 1.30 -10.40
C MET A 1 -9.04 2.25 -9.22
N ILE A 2 -8.43 1.88 -8.09
CA ILE A 2 -8.14 2.85 -7.02
C ILE A 2 -7.09 3.83 -7.56
N LYS A 3 -7.44 5.11 -7.67
CA LYS A 3 -6.48 6.16 -8.04
C LYS A 3 -5.96 6.82 -6.77
N SER A 4 -4.65 6.81 -6.58
CA SER A 4 -3.98 7.38 -5.42
C SER A 4 -2.55 7.74 -5.80
N THR A 5 -2.06 8.88 -5.29
CA THR A 5 -0.67 9.29 -5.45
C THR A 5 0.30 8.22 -4.95
N ALA A 6 0.00 7.54 -3.84
CA ALA A 6 0.80 6.41 -3.37
C ALA A 6 0.92 5.30 -4.40
N ILE A 7 -0.18 4.96 -5.09
CA ILE A 7 -0.15 3.87 -6.08
C ILE A 7 0.76 4.25 -7.25
N GLU A 8 0.72 5.51 -7.71
CA GLU A 8 1.61 5.98 -8.77
C GLU A 8 3.08 6.04 -8.34
N ILE A 9 3.37 6.40 -7.09
CA ILE A 9 4.72 6.32 -6.51
C ILE A 9 5.18 4.86 -6.43
N ILE A 10 4.36 3.97 -5.88
CA ILE A 10 4.72 2.56 -5.65
C ILE A 10 4.94 1.82 -6.98
N LYS A 11 4.27 2.23 -8.05
CA LYS A 11 4.50 1.69 -9.41
C LYS A 11 5.92 1.95 -9.94
N THR A 12 6.62 2.97 -9.43
CA THR A 12 7.98 3.29 -9.87
C THR A 12 9.06 2.52 -9.09
N PHE A 13 8.66 1.78 -8.05
CA PHE A 13 9.59 1.08 -7.18
C PHE A 13 10.24 -0.12 -7.89
N SER A 14 11.55 -0.28 -7.70
CA SER A 14 12.23 -1.55 -7.95
C SER A 14 11.72 -2.64 -7.00
N LYS A 15 12.12 -3.89 -7.24
CA LYS A 15 11.79 -5.00 -6.33
C LYS A 15 12.38 -4.78 -4.94
N GLU A 16 13.59 -4.23 -4.89
CA GLU A 16 14.33 -3.87 -3.69
C GLU A 16 13.66 -2.71 -2.95
N ASP A 17 13.19 -1.70 -3.68
CA ASP A 17 12.45 -0.58 -3.10
C ASP A 17 11.15 -1.05 -2.47
N PHE A 18 10.39 -1.88 -3.19
CA PHE A 18 9.15 -2.41 -2.65
C PHE A 18 9.41 -3.28 -1.42
N LYS A 19 10.48 -4.08 -1.42
CA LYS A 19 10.85 -4.86 -0.24
C LYS A 19 11.09 -3.95 0.96
N SER A 20 11.91 -2.91 0.82
CA SER A 20 12.21 -1.95 1.89
C SER A 20 10.95 -1.18 2.34
N PHE A 21 10.09 -0.80 1.40
CA PHE A 21 8.80 -0.18 1.68
C PHE A 21 7.88 -1.10 2.50
N ALA A 22 7.82 -2.39 2.15
CA ALA A 22 7.07 -3.39 2.90
C ALA A 22 7.64 -3.59 4.31
N ASP A 23 8.96 -3.63 4.46
CA ASP A 23 9.63 -3.74 5.76
C ASP A 23 9.32 -2.51 6.64
N LEU A 24 9.28 -1.31 6.05
CA LEU A 24 8.84 -0.09 6.74
C LEU A 24 7.38 -0.19 7.20
N ALA A 25 6.49 -0.70 6.34
CA ALA A 25 5.08 -0.90 6.67
C ALA A 25 4.88 -1.90 7.82
N GLU A 26 5.71 -2.94 7.87
CA GLU A 26 5.66 -4.02 8.87
C GLU A 26 6.39 -3.67 10.17
N SER A 27 7.14 -2.57 10.19
CA SER A 27 7.88 -2.14 11.37
C SER A 27 6.91 -1.81 12.53
N PRO A 28 6.95 -2.55 13.65
CA PRO A 28 6.07 -2.32 14.79
C PRO A 28 6.33 -0.98 15.48
N TYR A 29 7.52 -0.41 15.26
CA TYR A 29 7.90 0.91 15.75
C TYR A 29 7.20 2.03 14.95
N PHE A 30 7.04 1.86 13.64
CA PHE A 30 6.51 2.89 12.76
C PHE A 30 5.04 2.73 12.39
N ASN A 31 4.51 1.50 12.43
CA ASN A 31 3.14 1.23 12.04
C ASN A 31 2.50 0.13 12.91
N LYS A 32 1.34 0.45 13.49
CA LYS A 32 0.50 -0.51 14.22
C LYS A 32 -0.76 -0.90 13.44
N ASN A 33 -0.99 -0.29 12.27
CA ASN A 33 -2.17 -0.53 11.47
C ASN A 33 -2.02 -1.81 10.64
N THR A 34 -2.56 -2.91 11.15
CA THR A 34 -2.51 -4.23 10.50
C THR A 34 -3.23 -4.25 9.15
N ASN A 35 -4.23 -3.40 8.94
CA ASN A 35 -4.92 -3.29 7.64
C ASN A 35 -4.03 -2.60 6.60
N LEU A 36 -3.22 -1.63 7.01
CA LEU A 36 -2.23 -1.00 6.13
C LEU A 36 -1.17 -2.02 5.69
N VAL A 37 -0.69 -2.84 6.63
CA VAL A 37 0.23 -3.95 6.32
C VAL A 37 -0.38 -4.90 5.30
N LYS A 38 -1.65 -5.31 5.49
CA LYS A 38 -2.35 -6.17 4.52
C LYS A 38 -2.44 -5.53 3.14
N LEU A 39 -2.74 -4.23 3.07
CA LEU A 39 -2.79 -3.49 1.82
C LEU A 39 -1.41 -3.48 1.13
N VAL A 40 -0.34 -3.16 1.86
CA VAL A 40 1.02 -3.17 1.30
C VAL A 40 1.42 -4.56 0.81
N LYS A 41 1.11 -5.63 1.59
CA LYS A 41 1.33 -7.02 1.18
C LYS A 41 0.56 -7.39 -0.09
N TYR A 42 -0.68 -6.91 -0.21
CA TYR A 42 -1.47 -7.11 -1.43
C TYR A 42 -0.81 -6.42 -2.63
N LEU A 43 -0.44 -5.14 -2.48
CA LEU A 43 0.19 -4.35 -3.54
C LEU A 43 1.53 -4.98 -3.99
N LYS A 44 2.31 -5.53 -3.06
CA LYS A 44 3.56 -6.24 -3.38
C LYS A 44 3.34 -7.48 -4.24
N LYS A 45 2.21 -8.19 -4.06
CA LYS A 45 1.88 -9.40 -4.85
C LYS A 45 1.46 -9.08 -6.28
N VAL A 46 0.86 -7.91 -6.50
CA VAL A 46 0.35 -7.49 -7.82
C VAL A 46 1.34 -6.57 -8.55
N SER A 47 2.44 -6.20 -7.91
CA SER A 47 3.56 -5.49 -8.51
C SER A 47 4.37 -6.45 -9.42
N PRO A 48 4.89 -5.98 -10.56
CA PRO A 48 4.82 -4.61 -11.09
C PRO A 48 3.60 -4.34 -11.99
N ASP A 49 2.75 -5.34 -12.24
CA ASP A 49 1.74 -5.26 -13.31
C ASP A 49 0.54 -4.37 -12.95
N PHE A 50 0.10 -4.38 -11.68
CA PHE A 50 -1.06 -3.61 -11.17
C PHE A 50 -2.27 -3.58 -12.11
N ASN A 51 -2.59 -4.72 -12.73
CA ASN A 51 -3.63 -4.79 -13.74
C ASN A 51 -4.99 -4.30 -13.21
N ASP A 52 -5.84 -3.82 -14.12
CA ASP A 52 -7.10 -3.18 -13.76
C ASP A 52 -8.02 -4.07 -12.93
N GLU A 53 -7.99 -5.39 -13.16
CA GLU A 53 -8.77 -6.38 -12.43
C GLU A 53 -8.33 -6.48 -10.96
N SER A 54 -7.05 -6.74 -10.70
CA SER A 54 -6.51 -6.83 -9.33
C SER A 54 -6.68 -5.50 -8.58
N MET A 55 -6.60 -4.38 -9.28
CA MET A 55 -6.74 -3.05 -8.68
C MET A 55 -8.19 -2.56 -8.59
N ARG A 56 -9.19 -3.43 -8.85
CA ARG A 56 -10.58 -3.10 -8.55
C ARG A 56 -10.79 -3.04 -7.04
N LYS A 57 -11.63 -2.09 -6.63
CA LYS A 57 -11.92 -1.82 -5.21
C LYS A 57 -12.44 -3.07 -4.47
N GLU A 58 -13.18 -3.94 -5.15
CA GLU A 58 -13.73 -5.16 -4.55
C GLU A 58 -12.65 -6.18 -4.18
N PHE A 59 -11.67 -6.41 -5.07
CA PHE A 59 -10.57 -7.34 -4.82
C PHE A 59 -9.62 -6.83 -3.76
N VAL A 60 -9.22 -5.56 -3.86
CA VAL A 60 -8.37 -4.92 -2.85
C VAL A 60 -9.06 -4.94 -1.49
N TRP A 61 -10.35 -4.59 -1.44
CA TRP A 61 -11.12 -4.65 -0.20
C TRP A 61 -11.20 -6.06 0.38
N ASN A 62 -11.53 -7.06 -0.43
CA ASN A 62 -11.64 -8.44 0.03
C ASN A 62 -10.29 -9.00 0.54
N ALA A 63 -9.17 -8.56 -0.03
CA ALA A 63 -7.85 -8.95 0.44
C ALA A 63 -7.52 -8.41 1.85
N ILE A 64 -8.08 -7.25 2.22
CA ILE A 64 -7.81 -6.60 3.51
C ILE A 64 -8.87 -6.97 4.54
N PHE A 65 -10.13 -7.01 4.11
CA PHE A 65 -11.35 -7.16 4.90
C PHE A 65 -12.25 -8.28 4.35
N PRO A 66 -11.78 -9.55 4.37
CA PRO A 66 -12.54 -10.66 3.82
C PRO A 66 -13.90 -10.79 4.51
N GLY A 67 -14.95 -11.01 3.71
CA GLY A 67 -16.33 -11.18 4.20
C GLY A 67 -17.00 -9.90 4.72
N ARG A 68 -16.35 -8.73 4.67
CA ARG A 68 -16.96 -7.46 5.08
C ARG A 68 -17.55 -6.72 3.89
N LYS A 69 -18.71 -6.07 4.09
CA LYS A 69 -19.26 -5.14 3.09
C LYS A 69 -18.30 -3.99 2.86
N PHE A 70 -18.12 -3.59 1.60
CA PHE A 70 -17.27 -2.48 1.22
C PHE A 70 -17.64 -1.19 1.97
N SER A 71 -16.66 -0.55 2.61
CA SER A 71 -16.83 0.76 3.25
C SER A 71 -15.90 1.80 2.61
N TYR A 72 -16.51 2.79 1.97
CA TYR A 72 -15.77 3.88 1.33
C TYR A 72 -14.93 4.68 2.33
N GLY A 73 -15.48 4.99 3.51
CA GLY A 73 -14.77 5.76 4.54
C GLY A 73 -13.53 5.03 5.05
N VAL A 74 -13.65 3.73 5.32
CA VAL A 74 -12.51 2.90 5.75
C VAL A 74 -11.45 2.83 4.66
N MET A 75 -11.86 2.62 3.41
CA MET A 75 -10.94 2.56 2.27
C MET A 75 -10.22 3.89 2.07
N LYS A 76 -10.94 5.02 2.14
CA LYS A 76 -10.37 6.36 2.03
C LYS A 76 -9.29 6.62 3.09
N ASN A 77 -9.58 6.27 4.35
CA ASN A 77 -8.61 6.39 5.44
C ASN A 77 -7.39 5.51 5.20
N LEU A 78 -7.59 4.27 4.72
CA LEU A 78 -6.48 3.36 4.45
C LEU A 78 -5.56 3.85 3.32
N ILE A 79 -6.13 4.43 2.27
CA ILE A 79 -5.38 5.06 1.18
C ILE A 79 -4.62 6.31 1.66
N TYR A 80 -5.21 7.09 2.57
CA TYR A 80 -4.51 8.22 3.18
C TYR A 80 -3.29 7.78 4.01
N GLU A 81 -3.43 6.71 4.80
CA GLU A 81 -2.29 6.14 5.53
C GLU A 81 -1.22 5.56 4.59
N LEU A 82 -1.64 4.97 3.46
CA LEU A 82 -0.72 4.51 2.42
C LEU A 82 0.08 5.66 1.79
N ASN A 83 -0.56 6.80 1.51
CA ASN A 83 0.11 8.02 1.02
C ASN A 83 1.19 8.49 2.00
N LYS A 84 0.84 8.61 3.28
CA LYS A 84 1.81 9.00 4.33
C LYS A 84 3.00 8.05 4.40
N LEU A 85 2.75 6.75 4.30
CA LEU A 85 3.80 5.74 4.32
C LEU A 85 4.73 5.87 3.11
N ALA A 86 4.17 6.09 1.91
CA ALA A 86 4.94 6.29 0.69
C ALA A 86 5.80 7.55 0.75
N GLU A 87 5.25 8.68 1.18
CA GLU A 87 5.99 9.93 1.41
C GLU A 87 7.14 9.72 2.40
N LYS A 88 6.85 9.06 3.52
CA LYS A 88 7.86 8.75 4.54
C LYS A 88 8.99 7.88 4.00
N TYR A 89 8.66 6.86 3.21
CA TYR A 89 9.65 6.01 2.58
C TYR A 89 10.59 6.81 1.67
N LEU A 90 10.05 7.67 0.82
CA LEU A 90 10.85 8.53 -0.07
C LEU A 90 11.80 9.44 0.72
N VAL A 91 11.34 10.05 1.82
CA VAL A 91 12.20 10.88 2.69
C VAL A 91 13.32 10.06 3.34
N LEU A 92 13.04 8.82 3.74
CA LEU A 92 14.06 7.96 4.33
C LEU A 92 15.09 7.49 3.31
N GLU A 93 14.65 7.11 2.10
CA GLU A 93 15.55 6.69 1.02
C GLU A 93 16.41 7.83 0.49
N ASP A 94 15.88 9.05 0.42
CA ASP A 94 16.66 10.24 0.04
C ASP A 94 17.82 10.47 1.02
N LYS A 95 17.59 10.29 2.32
CA LYS A 95 18.62 10.41 3.37
C LYS A 95 19.65 9.27 3.40
N ARG A 96 19.40 8.16 2.69
CA ARG A 96 20.35 7.03 2.60
C ARG A 96 21.38 7.23 1.48
N LYS A 97 21.14 8.18 0.58
CA LYS A 97 22.06 8.59 -0.49
C LYS A 97 23.04 9.64 0.03
#